data_AF-A0A7S3X0M6-F1
#
_entry.id   AF-A0A7S3X0M6-F1
#
_cell.length_a   1.000
_cell.length_b   1.000
_cell.length_c   1.000
_cell.angle_alpha   90.00
_cell.angle_beta   90.00
_cell.angle_gamma   90.00
#
_symmetry.space_group_name_H-M   'P 1'
#
loop_
_entity.id
_entity.type
_entity.pdbx_description
1 polymer ?
#
loop_
_entity_poly.entity_id
_entity_poly.type
_entity_poly.pdbx_seq_one_letter_code
_entity_poly.pdbx_strand_id
1 'polypeptide(L)'
;YLSYRDPNLGATWKNYDGAPDFLKELELGEDELSKAIIGCMGDVDSYMLPDAKGYQAMLRHLLGEKDETRQRLRDQILSTSVKDFHNFAGALEQVTKNGGLCVVG
;
A
#
# COMPACT_ATOMS: atom_id res chain seq x y z
N TYR A 1 10.34 2.65 0.62
CA TYR A 1 10.49 2.96 -0.81
C TYR A 1 11.60 2.14 -1.43
N LEU A 2 11.58 1.94 -2.74
CA LEU A 2 12.63 1.26 -3.49
C LEU A 2 12.62 1.75 -4.95
N SER A 3 13.78 1.96 -5.55
CA SER A 3 13.95 2.15 -6.99
C SER A 3 14.80 1.02 -7.57
N TYR A 4 14.59 0.69 -8.84
CA TYR A 4 15.26 -0.42 -9.50
C TYR A 4 15.96 0.06 -10.77
N ARG A 5 17.28 -0.22 -10.86
CA ARG A 5 18.16 0.25 -11.95
C ARG A 5 18.10 1.76 -12.14
N ASP A 6 18.10 2.47 -11.02
CA ASP A 6 17.97 3.92 -10.98
C ASP A 6 19.33 4.59 -11.17
N PRO A 7 19.51 5.45 -12.19
CA PRO A 7 20.75 6.21 -12.36
C PRO A 7 20.87 7.36 -11.34
N ASN A 8 19.80 7.67 -10.60
CA ASN A 8 19.76 8.75 -9.64
C ASN A 8 19.87 8.23 -8.21
N LEU A 9 20.31 9.12 -7.31
CA LEU A 9 20.27 8.88 -5.86
C LEU A 9 19.51 10.00 -5.16
N GLY A 10 20.08 11.21 -5.17
CA GLY A 10 19.51 12.35 -4.45
C GLY A 10 18.14 12.79 -4.98
N ALA A 11 17.90 12.69 -6.30
CA ALA A 11 16.60 13.03 -6.88
C ALA A 11 15.51 12.04 -6.44
N THR A 12 15.83 10.75 -6.44
CA THR A 12 14.92 9.69 -6.00
C THR A 12 14.60 9.81 -4.52
N TRP A 13 15.61 10.09 -3.71
CA TRP A 13 15.42 10.39 -2.28
C TRP A 13 14.46 11.56 -2.07
N LYS A 14 14.65 12.68 -2.79
CA LYS A 14 13.74 13.84 -2.72
C LYS A 14 12.30 13.50 -3.12
N ASN A 15 12.11 12.62 -4.11
CA ASN A 15 10.77 12.18 -4.49
C ASN A 15 10.09 11.36 -3.38
N TYR A 16 10.85 10.52 -2.67
CA TYR A 16 10.34 9.77 -1.53
C TYR A 16 9.98 10.70 -0.36
N ASP A 17 10.81 11.69 -0.08
CA ASP A 17 10.53 12.70 0.95
C ASP A 17 9.33 13.59 0.62
N GLY A 18 9.01 13.77 -0.67
CA GLY A 18 7.84 14.55 -1.13
C GLY A 18 6.51 13.78 -1.12
N ALA A 19 6.52 12.47 -0.89
CA ALA A 19 5.30 11.65 -0.92
C ALA A 19 4.22 12.07 0.12
N PRO A 20 4.55 12.47 1.36
CA PRO A 20 3.55 12.97 2.30
C PRO A 20 2.83 14.21 1.78
N ASP A 21 3.56 15.17 1.21
CA ASP A 21 2.97 16.43 0.74
C ASP A 21 2.09 16.19 -0.49
N PHE A 22 2.51 15.29 -1.40
CA PHE A 22 1.65 14.82 -2.49
C PHE A 22 0.32 14.26 -1.96
N LEU A 23 0.32 13.44 -0.91
CA LEU A 23 -0.92 12.91 -0.35
C LEU A 23 -1.77 13.96 0.35
N LYS A 24 -1.20 15.00 0.96
CA LYS A 24 -1.98 16.08 1.60
C LYS A 24 -2.71 16.94 0.58
N GLU A 25 -2.07 17.19 -0.56
CA GLU A 25 -2.60 18.04 -1.63
C GLU A 25 -3.41 17.24 -2.66
N LEU A 26 -3.56 15.94 -2.45
CA LEU A 26 -4.23 15.05 -3.38
C LEU A 26 -5.72 15.40 -3.50
N GLU A 27 -6.12 15.84 -4.68
CA GLU A 27 -7.51 15.91 -5.12
C GLU A 27 -7.81 14.70 -5.99
N LEU A 28 -8.87 13.96 -5.66
CA LEU A 28 -9.19 12.70 -6.33
C LEU A 28 -10.69 12.62 -6.59
N GLY A 29 -11.06 12.39 -7.84
CA GLY A 29 -12.46 12.19 -8.22
C GLY A 29 -13.00 10.82 -7.78
N GLU A 30 -14.32 10.68 -7.69
CA GLU A 30 -14.97 9.40 -7.32
C GLU A 30 -14.58 8.24 -8.24
N ASP A 31 -14.43 8.51 -9.54
CA ASP A 31 -14.00 7.50 -10.53
C ASP A 31 -12.57 7.01 -10.29
N GLU A 32 -11.66 7.91 -9.92
CA GLU A 32 -10.27 7.56 -9.63
C GLU A 32 -10.15 6.81 -8.31
N LEU A 33 -10.94 7.19 -7.31
CA LEU A 33 -11.01 6.51 -6.02
C LEU A 33 -11.52 5.08 -6.21
N SER A 34 -12.59 4.94 -7.00
CA SER A 34 -13.15 3.63 -7.35
C SER A 34 -12.13 2.76 -8.08
N LYS A 35 -11.36 3.31 -9.03
CA LYS A 35 -10.29 2.58 -9.72
C LYS A 35 -9.20 2.12 -8.76
N ALA A 36 -8.78 2.96 -7.82
CA ALA A 36 -7.79 2.60 -6.82
C ALA A 36 -8.28 1.45 -5.91
N ILE A 37 -9.53 1.52 -5.44
CA ILE A 37 -10.17 0.47 -4.64
C ILE A 37 -10.27 -0.83 -5.45
N ILE A 38 -10.73 -0.78 -6.70
CA ILE A 38 -10.83 -1.96 -7.58
C ILE A 38 -9.45 -2.58 -7.81
N GLY A 39 -8.42 -1.78 -8.04
CA GLY A 39 -7.03 -2.26 -8.19
C GLY A 39 -6.56 -3.02 -6.95
N CYS A 40 -6.74 -2.43 -5.77
CA CYS A 40 -6.40 -3.07 -4.50
C CYS A 40 -7.20 -4.37 -4.28
N MET A 41 -8.49 -4.38 -4.59
CA MET A 41 -9.31 -5.58 -4.50
C MET A 41 -8.90 -6.67 -5.49
N GLY A 42 -8.39 -6.30 -6.67
CA GLY A 42 -7.83 -7.24 -7.64
C GLY A 42 -6.61 -7.99 -7.08
N ASP A 43 -5.75 -7.32 -6.32
CA ASP A 43 -4.63 -7.96 -5.63
C ASP A 43 -5.13 -8.89 -4.52
N VAL A 44 -6.12 -8.46 -3.73
CA VAL A 44 -6.72 -9.27 -2.65
C VAL A 44 -7.40 -10.53 -3.18
N ASP A 45 -8.14 -10.42 -4.28
CA ASP A 45 -8.93 -11.49 -4.90
C ASP A 45 -8.21 -12.15 -6.09
N SER A 46 -6.90 -11.99 -6.17
CA SER A 46 -6.09 -12.56 -7.25
C SER A 46 -6.37 -14.05 -7.44
N TYR A 47 -6.53 -14.45 -8.70
CA TYR A 47 -6.83 -15.82 -9.04
C TYR A 47 -5.71 -16.76 -8.56
N MET A 48 -6.11 -17.90 -7.99
CA MET A 48 -5.18 -18.92 -7.51
C MET A 48 -5.63 -20.31 -7.94
N LEU A 49 -4.65 -21.11 -8.36
CA LEU A 49 -4.81 -22.55 -8.54
C LEU A 49 -4.99 -23.26 -7.18
N PRO A 50 -5.47 -24.52 -7.15
CA PRO A 50 -5.77 -25.23 -5.90
C PRO A 50 -4.59 -25.36 -4.94
N ASP A 51 -3.38 -25.59 -5.46
CA ASP A 51 -2.14 -25.66 -4.69
C ASP A 51 -1.77 -24.31 -4.06
N ALA A 52 -1.88 -23.22 -4.83
CA ALA A 52 -1.66 -21.86 -4.33
C ALA A 52 -2.68 -21.48 -3.24
N LYS A 53 -3.95 -21.88 -3.39
CA LYS A 53 -4.98 -21.69 -2.34
C LYS A 53 -4.61 -22.43 -1.06
N GLY A 54 -4.15 -23.68 -1.18
CA GLY A 54 -3.69 -24.48 -0.04
C GLY A 54 -2.50 -23.85 0.66
N TYR A 55 -1.51 -23.38 -0.10
CA TYR A 55 -0.33 -22.70 0.44
C TYR A 55 -0.70 -21.39 1.16
N GLN A 56 -1.58 -20.57 0.56
CA GLN A 56 -2.04 -19.34 1.21
C GLN A 56 -2.84 -19.62 2.48
N ALA A 57 -3.68 -20.66 2.50
CA ALA A 57 -4.40 -21.09 3.70
C ALA A 57 -3.44 -21.52 4.82
N MET A 58 -2.36 -22.26 4.48
CA MET A 58 -1.32 -22.63 5.43
C MET A 58 -0.61 -21.40 6.00
N LEU A 59 -0.20 -20.44 5.15
CA LEU A 59 0.45 -19.20 5.62
C LEU A 59 -0.45 -18.42 6.57
N ARG A 60 -1.74 -18.25 6.22
CA ARG A 60 -2.72 -17.59 7.10
C ARG A 60 -2.83 -18.28 8.45
N HIS A 61 -2.87 -19.61 8.47
CA HIS A 61 -2.90 -20.38 9.71
C HIS A 61 -1.65 -20.14 10.56
N LEU A 62 -0.46 -20.20 9.96
CA LEU A 62 0.82 -20.00 10.65
C LEU A 62 0.99 -18.57 11.19
N LEU A 63 0.48 -17.57 10.47
CA LEU A 63 0.50 -16.17 10.87
C LEU A 63 -0.65 -15.79 11.82
N GLY A 64 -1.57 -16.73 12.12
CA GLY A 64 -2.74 -16.47 12.95
C GLY A 64 -3.74 -15.50 12.32
N GLU A 65 -3.74 -15.35 10.99
CA GLU A 65 -4.70 -14.53 10.27
C GLU A 65 -6.07 -15.19 10.25
N LYS A 66 -7.02 -14.58 10.96
CA LYS A 66 -8.40 -15.07 11.04
C LYS A 66 -9.27 -14.51 9.93
N ASP A 67 -10.30 -15.26 9.56
CA ASP A 67 -11.26 -14.83 8.55
C ASP A 67 -11.99 -13.53 8.91
N GLU A 68 -12.27 -13.28 10.19
CA GLU A 68 -12.88 -12.01 10.62
C GLU A 68 -11.95 -10.82 10.38
N THR A 69 -10.63 -11.01 10.56
CA THR A 69 -9.63 -9.96 10.29
C THR A 69 -9.55 -9.67 8.79
N ARG A 70 -9.61 -10.72 7.97
CA ARG A 70 -9.63 -10.61 6.50
C ARG A 70 -10.89 -9.90 6.00
N GLN A 71 -12.05 -10.25 6.55
CA GLN A 71 -13.30 -9.58 6.20
C GLN A 71 -13.28 -8.11 6.61
N ARG A 72 -12.83 -7.79 7.82
CA ARG A 72 -12.67 -6.41 8.28
C ARG A 72 -11.75 -5.60 7.35
N LEU A 73 -10.63 -6.18 6.93
CA LEU A 73 -9.72 -5.52 5.99
C LEU A 73 -10.40 -5.24 4.65
N ARG A 74 -11.17 -6.20 4.11
CA ARG A 74 -11.96 -6.02 2.89
C ARG A 74 -12.95 -4.87 3.03
N ASP A 75 -13.69 -4.80 4.14
CA ASP A 75 -14.66 -3.75 4.40
C ASP A 75 -13.98 -2.37 4.53
N GLN A 76 -12.77 -2.32 5.08
CA GLN A 76 -11.96 -1.09 5.17
C GLN A 76 -11.45 -0.63 3.80
N ILE A 77 -11.00 -1.55 2.93
CA ILE A 77 -10.60 -1.23 1.56
C ILE A 77 -11.79 -0.66 0.79
N LEU A 78 -12.94 -1.31 0.85
CA LEU A 78 -14.14 -0.90 0.13
C LEU A 78 -14.75 0.41 0.65
N SER A 79 -14.48 0.79 1.89
CA SER A 79 -14.96 2.03 2.51
C SER A 79 -13.92 3.17 2.49
N THR A 80 -12.79 2.98 1.82
CA THR A 80 -11.73 3.98 1.72
C THR A 80 -12.25 5.27 1.06
N SER A 81 -11.87 6.41 1.65
CA SER A 81 -12.22 7.75 1.21
C SER A 81 -10.98 8.60 0.91
N VAL A 82 -11.15 9.74 0.24
CA VAL A 82 -10.04 10.70 0.01
C VAL A 82 -9.40 11.15 1.33
N LYS A 83 -10.19 11.28 2.40
CA LYS A 83 -9.69 11.62 3.74
C LYS A 83 -8.64 10.61 4.24
N ASP A 84 -8.76 9.34 3.87
CA ASP A 84 -7.83 8.30 4.30
C ASP A 84 -6.46 8.46 3.64
N PHE A 85 -6.40 8.95 2.39
CA PHE A 85 -5.14 9.33 1.74
C PHE A 85 -4.45 10.47 2.48
N HIS A 86 -5.22 11.51 2.84
CA HIS A 86 -4.72 12.66 3.60
C HIS A 86 -4.23 12.25 4.99
N ASN A 87 -4.97 11.37 5.67
CA ASN A 87 -4.58 10.82 6.97
C ASN A 87 -3.29 9.99 6.86
N PHE A 88 -3.15 9.20 5.79
CA PHE A 88 -1.97 8.36 5.56
C PHE A 88 -0.71 9.18 5.29
N ALA A 89 -0.83 10.43 4.81
CA ALA A 89 0.30 11.36 4.72
C ALA A 89 1.04 11.50 6.06
N GLY A 90 0.31 11.55 7.18
CA GLY A 90 0.90 11.63 8.52
C GLY A 90 1.74 10.40 8.88
N ALA A 91 1.36 9.22 8.40
CA ALA A 91 2.16 8.01 8.56
C ALA A 91 3.43 8.06 7.70
N LEU A 92 3.33 8.55 6.46
CA LEU A 92 4.50 8.72 5.58
C LEU A 92 5.49 9.76 6.12
N GLU A 93 5.03 10.84 6.75
CA GLU A 93 5.93 11.79 7.42
C GLU A 93 6.81 11.15 8.49
N GLN A 94 6.34 10.09 9.16
CA GLN A 94 7.16 9.38 10.14
C GLN A 94 8.29 8.62 9.45
N VAL A 95 8.05 8.12 8.25
CA VAL A 95 9.06 7.42 7.44
C VAL A 95 10.12 8.41 6.95
N THR A 96 9.74 9.62 6.54
CA THR A 96 10.72 10.64 6.10
C THR A 96 11.59 11.13 7.26
N LYS A 97 11.03 11.25 8.47
CA LYS A 97 11.76 11.72 9.66
C LYS A 97 12.66 10.66 10.29
N ASN A 98 12.21 9.40 10.34
CA ASN A 98 12.82 8.34 11.14
C ASN A 98 13.24 7.11 10.31
N GLY A 99 13.11 7.15 8.99
CA GLY A 99 13.37 6.02 8.12
C GLY A 99 14.87 5.69 7.97
N GLY A 100 15.16 4.40 7.77
CA GLY A 100 16.49 3.95 7.38
C GLY A 100 16.71 4.11 5.87
N LEU A 101 17.92 4.54 5.48
CA LEU A 101 18.35 4.60 4.09
C LEU A 101 19.40 3.50 3.81
N CYS A 102 19.13 2.67 2.81
CA CYS A 102 20.08 1.69 2.28
C CYS A 102 20.17 1.85 0.77
N VAL A 103 21.40 1.90 0.25
CA VAL A 103 21.69 2.10 -1.18
C VAL A 103 22.63 1.00 -1.64
N VAL A 104 22.34 0.41 -2.80
CA VAL A 104 23.21 -0.54 -3.47
C VAL A 104 23.63 0.08 -4.80
N GLY A 105 24.93 0.23 -5.01
CA GLY A 105 25.53 0.86 -6.20
C GLY A 105 26.93 0.33 -6.46
#